data_AF-A0A7C7Q926-F1
#
_entry.id   AF-A0A7C7Q926-F1
#
_cell.length_a   1.000
_cell.length_b   1.000
_cell.length_c   1.000
_cell.angle_alpha   90.00
_cell.angle_beta   90.00
_cell.angle_gamma   90.00
#
_symmetry.space_group_name_H-M   'P 1'
#
loop_
_entity.id
_entity.type
_entity.pdbx_description
1 polymer ?
#
loop_
_entity_poly.entity_id
_entity_poly.type
_entity_poly.pdbx_seq_one_letter_code
_entity_poly.pdbx_strand_id
1 'polypeptide(L)' 'MAKLGSSKRPAIARVKTMERAQEILMLCNEHGWQVIVGIEPDKPEDVSDVERLLKHPIAGRKKKRRRRRRK' A
#
# COMPACT_ATOMS: atom_id res chain seq x y z
N MET A 1 8.30 14.91 -8.38
CA MET A 1 8.51 13.65 -7.62
C MET A 1 7.24 12.81 -7.66
N ALA A 2 7.35 11.52 -8.01
CA ALA A 2 6.21 10.60 -7.99
C ALA A 2 5.90 10.19 -6.54
N LYS A 3 4.63 10.30 -6.14
CA LYS A 3 4.15 9.94 -4.80
C LYS A 3 4.24 8.42 -4.60
N LEU A 4 4.72 8.02 -3.42
CA LEU A 4 4.70 6.65 -2.92
C LEU A 4 3.26 6.12 -2.87
N GLY A 5 3.04 4.82 -3.09
CA GLY A 5 1.75 4.12 -3.13
C GLY A 5 0.86 4.36 -4.37
N SER A 6 1.42 4.89 -5.47
CA SER A 6 0.75 4.97 -6.78
C SER A 6 1.24 3.85 -7.72
N SER A 7 0.56 3.58 -8.84
CA SER A 7 0.94 2.51 -9.79
C SER A 7 2.36 2.59 -10.35
N LYS A 8 3.04 3.73 -10.21
CA LYS A 8 4.44 3.92 -10.59
C LYS A 8 5.45 3.63 -9.45
N ARG A 9 5.01 3.67 -8.19
CA ARG A 9 5.82 3.47 -6.96
C ARG A 9 4.94 2.81 -5.89
N PRO A 10 4.69 1.51 -5.95
CA PRO A 10 4.02 0.80 -4.86
C PRO A 10 4.87 0.89 -3.58
N ALA A 11 4.24 0.85 -2.42
CA ALA A 11 4.97 0.72 -1.15
C ALA A 11 5.51 -0.71 -1.03
N ILE A 12 6.75 -0.85 -0.60
CA ILE A 12 7.35 -2.15 -0.34
C ILE A 12 7.43 -2.29 1.18
N ALA A 13 6.80 -3.33 1.71
CA ALA A 13 6.88 -3.65 3.13
C ALA A 13 7.58 -5.00 3.30
N ARG A 14 8.59 -5.05 4.16
CA ARG A 14 9.24 -6.30 4.55
C ARG A 14 8.88 -6.62 5.98
N VAL A 15 8.40 -7.83 6.20
CA VAL A 15 7.97 -8.31 7.52
C VAL A 15 8.58 -9.66 7.81
N LYS A 16 8.70 -10.00 9.08
CA LYS A 16 9.23 -11.31 9.50
C LYS A 16 8.17 -12.39 9.53
N THR A 17 6.91 -12.01 9.73
CA THR A 17 5.81 -12.94 9.95
C THR A 17 4.66 -12.73 8.96
N MET A 18 3.93 -13.79 8.68
CA MET A 18 2.75 -13.75 7.80
C MET A 18 1.61 -12.93 8.42
N GLU A 19 1.46 -12.95 9.75
CA GLU A 19 0.44 -12.17 10.46
C GLU A 19 0.65 -10.67 10.23
N ARG A 20 1.88 -10.17 10.42
CA ARG A 20 2.22 -8.79 10.08
C ARG A 20 2.01 -8.49 8.61
N ALA A 21 2.27 -9.47 7.73
CA ALA A 21 2.05 -9.29 6.31
C ALA A 21 0.57 -9.01 6.00
N GLN A 22 -0.33 -9.79 6.60
CA GLN A 22 -1.77 -9.64 6.44
C GLN A 22 -2.28 -8.32 7.02
N GLU A 23 -1.82 -7.92 8.22
CA GLU A 23 -2.22 -6.65 8.82
C GLU A 23 -1.88 -5.46 7.93
N ILE A 24 -0.63 -5.42 7.44
CA ILE A 24 -0.17 -4.34 6.53
C ILE A 24 -0.95 -4.37 5.22
N LEU A 25 -1.20 -5.56 4.68
CA LEU A 25 -1.93 -5.71 3.42
C LEU A 25 -3.39 -5.27 3.56
N MET A 26 -4.06 -5.61 4.67
CA MET A 26 -5.40 -5.13 4.99
C MET A 26 -5.44 -3.61 5.12
N LEU A 27 -4.52 -3.04 5.91
CA LEU A 27 -4.44 -1.59 6.11
C LEU A 27 -4.21 -0.85 4.79
N CYS A 28 -3.28 -1.32 3.96
CA CYS A 28 -3.05 -0.71 2.64
C CYS A 28 -4.26 -0.88 1.71
N ASN A 29 -4.94 -2.03 1.75
CA ASN A 29 -6.11 -2.30 0.92
C ASN A 29 -7.32 -1.42 1.30
N GLU A 30 -7.59 -1.22 2.59
CA GLU A 30 -8.63 -0.28 3.06
C GLU A 30 -8.36 1.15 2.58
N HIS A 31 -7.10 1.55 2.56
CA HIS A 31 -6.68 2.85 2.05
C HIS A 31 -6.60 2.92 0.51
N GLY A 32 -6.72 1.79 -0.19
CA GLY A 32 -6.60 1.68 -1.64
C GLY A 32 -5.18 1.94 -2.16
N TRP A 33 -4.16 1.64 -1.35
CA TRP A 33 -2.75 1.77 -1.70
C TRP A 33 -2.22 0.48 -2.31
N GLN A 34 -1.35 0.62 -3.32
CA GLN A 34 -0.62 -0.53 -3.84
C GLN A 34 0.59 -0.80 -2.95
N VAL A 35 0.57 -1.94 -2.25
CA VAL A 35 1.67 -2.44 -1.41
C VAL A 35 2.14 -3.80 -1.92
N ILE A 36 3.44 -4.05 -1.82
CA ILE A 36 4.06 -5.36 -2.04
C ILE A 36 4.65 -5.77 -0.70
N VAL A 37 4.15 -6.86 -0.14
CA VAL A 37 4.61 -7.36 1.16
C VAL A 37 5.49 -8.59 0.95
N GLY A 38 6.74 -8.52 1.41
CA GLY A 38 7.67 -9.64 1.43
C GLY A 38 7.84 -10.19 2.85
N ILE A 39 7.69 -11.50 3.01
CA ILE A 39 7.97 -12.19 4.27
C ILE A 39 9.43 -12.64 4.24
N GLU A 40 10.30 -11.92 4.93
CA GLU A 40 11.73 -12.20 5.03
C GLU A 40 12.15 -12.25 6.51
N PRO A 41 12.07 -13.41 7.17
CA PRO A 41 12.40 -13.54 8.60
C PRO A 41 13.86 -13.23 8.93
N ASP A 42 14.76 -13.43 7.97
CA ASP A 42 16.20 -13.16 8.06
C ASP A 42 16.57 -11.67 8.03
N LYS A 43 15.66 -10.79 7.57
CA LYS A 43 15.94 -9.36 7.41
C LYS A 43 15.22 -8.52 8.46
N PRO A 44 15.76 -7.33 8.77
CA PRO A 44 15.03 -6.35 9.56
C PRO A 44 13.75 -5.95 8.84
N GLU A 45 12.70 -5.73 9.62
CA GLU A 45 11.40 -5.35 9.11
C GLU A 45 11.45 -3.92 8.62
N ASP A 46 11.01 -3.69 7.39
CA ASP A 46 11.05 -2.38 6.75
C ASP A 46 9.63 -1.98 6.36
N VAL A 47 9.06 -1.07 7.14
CA VAL A 47 7.71 -0.52 6.95
C VAL A 47 7.76 0.99 6.71
N SER A 48 8.94 1.53 6.41
CA SER A 48 9.16 2.97 6.25
C SER A 48 8.31 3.55 5.12
N ASP A 49 8.04 2.79 4.06
CA ASP A 49 7.14 3.23 2.99
C ASP A 49 5.67 3.31 3.43
N VAL A 50 5.22 2.39 4.29
CA VAL A 50 3.85 2.40 4.87
C VAL A 50 3.69 3.57 5.84
N GLU A 51 4.70 3.82 6.69
CA GLU A 51 4.70 4.97 7.60
C GLU A 51 4.67 6.30 6.83
N ARG A 52 5.39 6.39 5.71
CA ARG A 52 5.34 7.56 4.82
C ARG A 52 3.98 7.74 4.15
N LEU A 53 3.29 6.65 3.81
CA LEU A 53 1.93 6.70 3.28
C LEU A 53 0.91 7.21 4.30
N LEU A 54 1.06 6.80 5.57
CA LEU A 54 0.26 7.32 6.68
C LEU A 54 0.51 8.82 6.91
N LYS A 55 1.77 9.25 6.85
CA LYS A 55 2.16 10.65 7.12
C LYS A 55 1.81 11.61 5.99
N HIS A 56 1.89 11.16 4.74
CA HIS A 56 1.53 11.94 3.56
C HIS A 56 0.57 11.13 2.67
N PRO A 57 -0.73 11.10 3.02
CA PRO A 57 -1.71 10.43 2.19
C PRO A 57 -1.65 11.04 0.78
N ILE A 58 -1.53 10.15 -0.20
CA ILE A 58 -1.46 10.52 -1.62
C ILE A 58 -2.72 11.32 -1.93
N ALA A 59 -2.60 12.64 -2.07
CA ALA A 59 -3.64 13.47 -2.66
C ALA A 59 -3.78 13.04 -4.13
N GLY A 60 -4.57 11.99 -4.36
CA GLY A 60 -4.62 11.21 -5.58
C GLY A 60 -5.78 10.23 -5.58
N ARG A 61 -6.86 10.57 -4.87
CA ARG A 61 -8.12 9.83 -4.88
C ARG A 61 -8.82 10.00 -6.23
N LYS A 62 -8.29 9.39 -7.30
CA LYS A 62 -9.08 9.17 -8.51
C LYS A 62 -9.99 7.99 -8.24
N LYS A 63 -11.14 8.27 -7.60
CA LYS A 63 -12.33 7.43 -7.73
C LYS A 63 -12.53 7.21 -9.23
N LYS A 64 -12.18 6.04 -9.77
CA LYS A 64 -12.79 5.59 -11.02
C LYS A 64 -14.26 5.33 -10.66
N ARG A 65 -15.05 6.40 -10.73
CA ARG A 65 -16.49 6.33 -10.99
C ARG A 65 -16.61 5.48 -12.25
N ARG A 66 -16.84 4.17 -12.11
CA ARG A 66 -17.45 3.40 -13.19
C ARG A 66 -18.87 3.95 -13.30
N ARG A 67 -18.99 4.97 -14.16
CA ARG A 67 -20.26 5.52 -14.60
C ARG A 67 -21.09 4.37 -15.16
N ARG A 68 -22.33 4.30 -14.68
CA ARG A 68 -23.48 3.61 -15.27
C ARG A 68 -23.44 3.63 -16.81
N ARG A 69 -23.70 2.48 -17.41
CA ARG A 69 -24.51 2.34 -18.65
C ARG A 69 -25.52 1.24 -18.28
N ARG A 70 -26.77 1.54 -17.90
CA ARG A 70 -27.91 1.81 -18.79
C ARG A 70 -27.83 0.96 -20.07
N LYS A 71 -28.43 -0.23 -20.05
CA LYS A 71 -29.49 -0.63 -20.97
C LYS A 71 -30.22 -1.84 -20.40
#